data_AF-A0A351PSK1-F1
#
_entry.id   AF-A0A351PSK1-F1
#
_cell.length_a   1.000
_cell.length_b   1.000
_cell.length_c   1.000
_cell.angle_alpha   90.00
_cell.angle_beta   90.00
_cell.angle_gamma   90.00
#
_symmetry.space_group_name_H-M   'P 1'
#
loop_
_entity.id
_entity.type
_entity.pdbx_description
1 polymer ?
#
loop_
_entity_poly.entity_id
_entity_poly.type
_entity_poly.pdbx_seq_one_letter_code
_entity_poly.pdbx_strand_id
1 'polypeptide(L)'
;MKKILFAASEAVPFIKTGGLADVVGSLPKYFNKEYFDIRVVIPKYMCIPEKFRNKMQYKAHFYMDFNWQQQYVGLLEMEYEGV
;
A
#
# COMPACT_ATOMS: atom_id res chain seq x y z
N MET A 1 -18.42 -10.30 2.49
CA MET A 1 -17.38 -9.27 2.65
C MET A 1 -16.91 -8.80 1.29
N LYS A 2 -17.03 -7.50 0.98
CA LYS A 2 -16.62 -6.88 -0.29
C LYS A 2 -15.14 -6.47 -0.20
N LYS A 3 -14.35 -6.77 -1.22
CA LYS A 3 -12.91 -6.46 -1.25
C LYS A 3 -12.66 -5.19 -2.07
N ILE A 4 -11.93 -4.23 -1.50
CA ILE A 4 -11.58 -2.98 -2.16
C ILE A 4 -10.08 -2.73 -1.97
N LEU A 5 -9.38 -2.51 -3.07
CA LEU A 5 -7.96 -2.14 -3.07
C LEU A 5 -7.82 -0.68 -3.53
N PHE A 6 -7.35 0.18 -2.63
CA PHE A 6 -6.94 1.54 -2.95
C PHE A 6 -5.53 1.49 -3.55
N ALA A 7 -5.37 1.92 -4.79
CA ALA A 7 -4.07 2.09 -5.41
C ALA A 7 -3.75 3.58 -5.50
N ALA A 8 -2.64 4.00 -4.90
CA ALA A 8 -2.24 5.41 -4.86
C ALA A 8 -0.71 5.56 -4.93
N SER A 9 -0.25 6.77 -5.22
CA SER A 9 1.17 7.12 -5.13
C SER A 9 1.61 7.50 -3.71
N GLU A 10 0.68 7.85 -2.82
CA GLU A 10 1.02 8.30 -1.47
C GLU A 10 -0.06 7.98 -0.43
N ALA A 11 0.37 7.79 0.81
CA ALA A 11 -0.49 7.52 1.97
C ALA A 11 0.25 7.86 3.27
N VAL A 12 -0.40 8.62 4.16
CA VAL A 12 0.13 8.84 5.51
C VAL A 12 0.02 7.56 6.35
N PRO A 13 0.98 7.25 7.23
CA PRO A 13 2.22 7.99 7.55
C PRO A 13 3.45 7.56 6.72
N PHE A 14 3.28 6.84 5.61
CA PHE A 14 4.39 6.24 4.86
C PHE A 14 5.11 7.24 3.96
N ILE A 15 4.35 8.00 3.17
CA ILE A 15 4.86 9.05 2.29
C ILE A 15 3.76 10.10 2.06
N LYS A 16 4.16 11.38 2.03
CA LYS A 16 3.27 12.50 1.80
C LYS A 16 3.98 13.59 1.01
N THR A 17 3.36 13.97 -0.10
CA THR A 17 3.70 15.16 -0.88
C THR A 17 2.54 16.15 -0.86
N GLY A 18 1.28 15.67 -0.80
CA GLY A 18 0.10 16.53 -0.80
C GLY A 18 -1.10 15.95 -0.06
N GLY A 19 -2.30 16.36 -0.48
CA GLY A 19 -3.58 15.98 0.14
C GLY A 19 -4.08 14.58 -0.24
N LEU A 20 -3.57 13.98 -1.31
CA LEU A 20 -3.93 12.60 -1.69
C LEU A 20 -3.50 11.63 -0.56
N ALA A 21 -2.32 11.84 0.01
CA ALA A 21 -1.83 11.03 1.12
C ALA A 21 -2.75 11.06 2.35
N ASP A 22 -3.38 12.20 2.63
CA ASP A 22 -4.30 12.36 3.76
C ASP A 22 -5.56 11.53 3.55
N VAL A 23 -6.12 11.58 2.34
CA VAL A 23 -7.32 10.82 1.98
C VAL A 23 -7.03 9.33 2.03
N VAL A 24 -5.96 8.87 1.38
CA VAL A 24 -5.64 7.43 1.30
C VAL A 24 -5.15 6.88 2.65
N GLY A 25 -4.48 7.67 3.48
CA GLY A 25 -4.07 7.24 4.81
C GLY A 25 -5.20 7.28 5.86
N SER A 26 -6.25 8.09 5.63
CA SER A 26 -7.31 8.30 6.64
C SER A 26 -8.62 7.61 6.30
N LEU A 27 -9.07 7.57 5.04
CA LEU A 27 -10.39 7.04 4.68
C LEU A 27 -10.51 5.51 4.85
N PRO A 28 -9.52 4.68 4.42
CA PRO A 28 -9.64 3.22 4.45
C PRO A 28 -9.98 2.60 5.81
N LYS A 29 -9.48 3.18 6.90
CA LYS A 29 -9.68 2.65 8.26
C LYS A 29 -11.09 2.84 8.82
N TYR A 30 -11.92 3.69 8.22
CA TYR A 30 -13.27 3.99 8.69
C TYR A 30 -14.37 3.13 8.04
N PHE A 31 -14.02 2.28 7.07
CA PHE A 31 -14.98 1.33 6.52
C PHE A 31 -15.35 0.27 7.57
N ASN A 32 -16.62 -0.16 7.56
CA ASN A 32 -17.08 -1.23 8.43
C ASN A 32 -16.41 -2.57 8.02
N LYS A 33 -15.53 -3.08 8.89
CA LYS A 33 -14.72 -4.28 8.67
C LYS A 33 -15.54 -5.58 8.60
N GLU A 34 -16.79 -5.58 9.07
CA GLU A 34 -17.70 -6.73 8.90
C GLU A 34 -18.18 -6.88 7.45
N TYR A 35 -18.27 -5.77 6.73
CA TYR A 35 -18.79 -5.74 5.36
C TYR A 35 -17.68 -5.56 4.32
N PHE A 36 -16.58 -4.91 4.67
CA PHE A 36 -15.52 -4.52 3.73
C PHE A 36 -14.13 -4.96 4.20
N ASP A 37 -13.38 -5.59 3.27
CA ASP A 37 -11.94 -5.85 3.37
C ASP A 37 -11.24 -4.79 2.50
N ILE A 38 -10.66 -3.79 3.16
CA ILE A 38 -10.00 -2.66 2.50
C ILE A 38 -8.49 -2.85 2.60
N ARG A 39 -7.78 -2.57 1.51
CA ARG A 39 -6.31 -2.54 1.48
C ARG A 39 -5.82 -1.31 0.74
N VAL A 40 -4.58 -0.93 1.02
CA VAL A 40 -3.89 0.17 0.34
C VAL A 40 -2.60 -0.37 -0.28
N VAL A 41 -2.38 -0.09 -1.57
CA VAL A 41 -1.11 -0.33 -2.25
C VAL A 41 -0.50 0.99 -2.71
N ILE A 42 0.76 1.19 -2.33
CA ILE A 42 1.60 2.31 -2.75
C ILE A 42 2.99 1.78 -3.16
N PRO A 43 3.76 2.52 -3.98
CA PRO A 43 5.14 2.14 -4.27
C PRO A 43 6.01 2.13 -3.00
N LYS A 44 6.93 1.17 -2.92
CA LYS A 44 7.91 1.10 -1.82
C LYS A 44 9.04 2.10 -2.03
N TYR A 45 8.77 3.37 -1.78
CA TYR A 45 9.78 4.43 -1.89
C TYR A 45 10.90 4.26 -0.84
N MET A 46 12.12 4.65 -1.20
CA MET A 46 13.28 4.60 -0.30
C MET A 46 13.12 5.53 0.92
N CYS A 47 12.39 6.64 0.76
CA CYS A 47 12.15 7.62 1.81
C CYS A 47 11.09 7.21 2.84
N ILE A 48 10.42 6.06 2.66
CA ILE A 48 9.51 5.54 3.70
C ILE A 48 10.32 5.31 4.98
N PRO A 49 9.87 5.83 6.14
CA PRO A 49 10.61 5.69 7.40
C PRO A 49 10.95 4.22 7.71
N GLU A 50 12.18 4.01 8.19
CA GLU A 50 12.71 2.66 8.45
C GLU A 50 11.83 1.84 9.40
N LYS A 51 11.26 2.50 10.42
CA LYS A 51 10.31 1.89 11.37
C LYS A 51 9.11 1.20 10.71
N PHE A 52 8.71 1.64 9.51
CA PHE A 52 7.66 1.00 8.72
C PHE A 52 8.24 -0.06 7.80
N ARG A 53 9.34 0.25 7.09
CA ARG A 53 10.00 -0.72 6.19
C ARG A 53 10.40 -2.01 6.90
N ASN A 54 10.86 -1.93 8.15
CA ASN A 54 11.27 -3.10 8.94
C ASN A 54 10.08 -3.98 9.38
N LYS A 55 8.84 -3.48 9.30
CA LYS A 55 7.62 -4.24 9.60
C LYS A 55 6.98 -4.86 8.35
N MET A 56 7.42 -4.47 7.16
CA MET A 56 6.90 -4.99 5.90
C MET A 56 7.41 -6.42 5.70
N GLN A 57 6.48 -7.34 5.47
CA GLN A 57 6.77 -8.74 5.20
C GLN A 57 6.65 -8.99 3.70
N TYR A 58 7.58 -9.77 3.17
CA TYR A 58 7.48 -10.22 1.78
C TYR A 58 6.22 -11.07 1.59
N LYS A 59 5.43 -10.74 0.57
CA LYS A 59 4.19 -11.44 0.26
C LYS A 59 4.31 -12.30 -1.00
N ALA A 60 4.79 -11.71 -2.08
CA ALA A 60 4.91 -12.36 -3.37
C ALA A 60 5.86 -11.56 -4.27
N HIS A 61 6.29 -12.17 -5.36
CA HIS A 61 6.85 -11.45 -6.49
C HIS A 61 6.37 -12.09 -7.78
N PHE A 62 6.46 -11.34 -8.86
CA PHE A 62 6.26 -11.82 -10.21
C PHE A 62 7.06 -10.95 -11.17
N TYR A 63 7.13 -11.38 -12.42
CA TYR A 63 7.68 -10.58 -13.51
C TYR A 63 6.52 -10.11 -14.39
N MET A 64 6.60 -8.87 -14.85
CA MET A 64 5.67 -8.33 -15.83
C MET A 64 6.41 -7.75 -17.02
N ASP A 65 5.82 -7.88 -18.21
CA ASP A 65 6.30 -7.15 -19.36
C ASP A 65 5.98 -5.66 -19.19
N PHE A 66 7.01 -4.83 -19.22
CA PHE A 66 6.89 -3.39 -19.23
C PHE A 66 7.98 -2.81 -20.12
N ASN A 67 7.57 -2.05 -21.14
CA ASN A 67 8.47 -1.52 -22.18
C ASN A 67 9.35 -2.61 -22.84
N TRP A 68 8.76 -3.76 -23.18
CA TRP A 68 9.47 -4.88 -23.83
C TRP A 68 10.60 -5.46 -22.97
N GLN A 69 10.52 -5.27 -21.66
CA GLN A 69 11.45 -5.81 -20.68
C GLN A 69 10.67 -6.52 -19.58
N GLN A 70 11.22 -7.65 -19.13
CA GLN A 70 10.70 -8.35 -17.95
C GLN A 70 11.14 -7.60 -16.69
N GLN A 71 10.21 -6.90 -16.06
CA GLN A 71 10.45 -6.14 -14.83
C GLN A 71 10.05 -6.95 -13.61
N TYR A 72 10.93 -7.00 -12.62
CA TYR A 72 10.65 -7.59 -11.32
C TYR A 72 9.64 -6.73 -10.55
N VAL A 73 8.59 -7.36 -10.01
CA VAL A 73 7.61 -6.73 -9.13
C VAL A 73 7.58 -7.48 -7.82
N GLY A 74 8.03 -6.83 -6.75
CA GLY A 74 7.96 -7.34 -5.38
C GLY A 74 6.78 -6.75 -4.63
N LEU A 75 6.00 -7.60 -3.96
CA LEU A 75 4.93 -7.21 -3.06
C LEU A 75 5.37 -7.45 -1.62
N LEU A 76 5.33 -6.38 -0.83
CA LEU A 76 5.48 -6.44 0.61
C LEU A 76 4.22 -5.92 1.27
N GLU A 77 3.82 -6.54 2.37
CA GLU A 77 2.62 -6.19 3.11
C GLU A 77 2.93 -5.89 4.58
N MET A 78 2.14 -5.01 5.18
CA MET A 78 2.06 -4.82 6.62
C MET A 78 0.65 -4.37 6.97
N GLU A 79 0.22 -4.60 8.20
CA GLU A 79 -1.03 -4.08 8.72
C GLU A 79 -0.78 -2.77 9.48
N TYR A 80 -1.56 -1.73 9.18
CA TYR A 80 -1.49 -0.44 9.86
C TYR A 80 -2.89 0.07 10.18
N GLU A 81 -3.19 0.30 11.46
CA GLU A 81 -4.53 0.69 11.94
C GLU A 81 -5.66 -0.25 11.44
N GLY A 82 -5.28 -1.52 11.20
CA GLY A 82 -6.13 -2.59 10.71
C GLY A 82 -6.60 -2.43 9.27
N VAL A 83 -5.74 -1.85 8.42
CA VAL A 83 -5.77 -1.83 6.95
C VAL A 83 -4.45 -2.41 6.43
#